data_AF-A0A450SJL5-F1
#
_entry.id   AF-A0A450SJL5-F1
#
_cell.length_a   1.000
_cell.length_b   1.000
_cell.length_c   1.000
_cell.angle_alpha   90.00
_cell.angle_beta   90.00
_cell.angle_gamma   90.00
#
_symmetry.space_group_name_H-M   'P 1'
#
loop_
_entity.id
_entity.type
_entity.pdbx_description
1 polymer ?
#
loop_
_entity_poly.entity_id
_entity_poly.type
_entity_poly.pdbx_seq_one_letter_code
_entity_poly.pdbx_strand_id
1 'polypeptide(L)'
;MILEKLRNVWSDTGIRYKRVLHCSSHSEQEISRGTEDLYRIVIAEADQEPVLILIPAGKSVDFNKMRGIFSYKTAGIMAPKRVGECVGGGIWDIETLKLFIPEDLSDTREIHLYDTDLYDLVVLKGRDLVIDADVREADIFVDKRYLASTKRVSPRKERKTFEARERCILLFSLQQPNFEGTKMDAIVEWIDRRFEECEVFIGDCIHHHTLQMNLGIEEDTAKREAYRLAHEVAKQDPFRRATRCRFRIVFGSTLQDDPNYTPTRKRLWDLKDANADFTQAIQGFAKVYVQRRDVDVTRYLPYSTNYLLDELALLACISQKGNKVMIYPGGLEIFHEISDGKHPEAPSPLRELINVELKFHSRGGAQHKRV
;
A
#
# COMPACT_ATOMS: atom_id res chain seq x y z
N MET A 1 2.64 19.93 1.07
CA MET A 1 2.31 21.35 0.73
C MET A 1 1.40 21.99 1.78
N ILE A 2 0.29 21.36 2.15
CA ILE A 2 -0.66 21.92 3.15
C ILE A 2 0.03 22.07 4.51
N LEU A 3 0.75 21.02 4.96
CA LEU A 3 1.49 21.07 6.22
C LEU A 3 2.54 22.17 6.25
N GLU A 4 3.20 22.47 5.14
CA GLU A 4 4.21 23.52 5.08
C GLU A 4 3.60 24.92 5.30
N LYS A 5 2.43 25.17 4.72
CA LYS A 5 1.68 26.41 4.99
C LYS A 5 1.21 26.52 6.43
N LEU A 6 0.61 25.45 6.96
CA LEU A 6 0.17 25.43 8.36
C LEU A 6 1.35 25.66 9.30
N ARG A 7 2.53 25.13 8.97
CA ARG A 7 3.76 25.39 9.73
C ARG A 7 4.16 26.86 9.75
N ASN A 8 4.01 27.57 8.64
CA ASN A 8 4.29 29.01 8.61
C ASN A 8 3.32 29.77 9.53
N VAL A 9 2.01 29.48 9.43
CA VAL A 9 0.98 30.04 10.31
C VAL A 9 1.28 29.76 11.79
N TRP A 10 1.59 28.51 12.13
CA TRP A 10 1.93 28.12 13.50
C TRP A 10 3.19 28.82 14.01
N SER A 11 4.20 29.00 13.14
CA SER A 11 5.39 29.75 13.50
C SER A 11 5.11 31.23 13.76
N ASP A 12 4.27 31.86 12.93
CA ASP A 12 3.91 33.28 13.04
C ASP A 12 3.04 33.57 14.28
N THR A 13 2.20 32.60 14.66
CA THR A 13 1.33 32.65 15.86
C THR A 13 2.02 32.17 17.15
N GLY A 14 3.29 31.76 17.09
CA GLY A 14 4.07 31.32 18.26
C GLY A 14 3.70 29.93 18.79
N ILE A 15 2.98 29.13 18.00
CA ILE A 15 2.58 27.76 18.35
C ILE A 15 3.80 26.84 18.29
N ARG A 16 3.99 26.06 19.38
CA ARG A 16 5.09 25.10 19.46
C ARG A 16 4.65 23.75 18.90
N TYR A 17 5.30 23.33 17.83
CA TYR A 17 5.17 21.98 17.28
C TYR A 17 6.52 21.29 17.20
N LYS A 18 6.52 19.96 17.22
CA LYS A 18 7.70 19.14 16.96
C LYS A 18 7.60 18.55 15.56
N ARG A 19 8.64 18.74 14.75
CA ARG A 19 8.77 18.01 13.48
C ARG A 19 9.44 16.67 13.76
N VAL A 20 8.81 15.60 13.32
CA VAL A 20 9.38 14.25 13.32
C VAL A 20 9.49 13.83 11.85
N LEU A 21 10.72 13.58 11.40
CA LEU A 21 10.95 13.00 10.09
C LEU A 21 10.74 11.49 10.21
N HIS A 22 9.69 10.97 9.57
CA HIS A 22 9.46 9.52 9.51
C HIS A 22 9.99 8.94 8.20
N CYS A 23 10.62 7.77 8.32
CA CYS A 23 11.18 7.05 7.19
C CYS A 23 10.06 6.47 6.32
N SER A 24 10.26 6.48 4.98
CA SER A 24 9.39 5.90 3.94
C SER A 24 8.98 4.43 4.13
N SER A 25 9.55 3.76 5.12
CA SER A 25 9.26 2.38 5.48
C SER A 25 8.10 2.22 6.46
N HIS A 26 7.63 3.30 7.10
CA HIS A 26 6.58 3.20 8.13
C HIS A 26 5.19 3.22 7.50
N SER A 27 4.41 2.20 7.84
CA SER A 27 3.05 2.07 7.31
C SER A 27 2.00 2.76 8.18
N GLU A 28 0.78 3.03 7.65
CA GLU A 28 -0.33 3.60 8.46
C GLU A 28 -0.55 2.74 9.72
N GLN A 29 -0.34 1.43 9.65
CA GLN A 29 -0.43 0.53 10.79
C GLN A 29 0.73 0.68 11.78
N GLU A 30 1.98 0.80 11.33
CA GLU A 30 3.13 1.00 12.22
C GLU A 30 3.05 2.33 12.96
N ILE A 31 2.50 3.37 12.31
CA ILE A 31 2.27 4.67 12.93
C ILE A 31 1.05 4.61 13.88
N SER A 32 -0.04 3.94 13.48
CA SER A 32 -1.23 3.78 14.36
C SER A 32 -0.99 2.86 15.56
N ARG A 33 -0.03 1.90 15.46
CA ARG A 33 0.29 0.96 16.55
C ARG A 33 0.92 1.64 17.76
N GLY A 34 1.40 2.88 17.61
CA GLY A 34 1.89 3.71 18.71
C GLY A 34 1.06 4.96 18.99
N THR A 35 0.13 5.33 18.10
CA THR A 35 -0.61 6.60 18.21
C THR A 35 -2.06 6.41 17.76
N GLU A 36 -2.97 6.31 18.73
CA GLU A 36 -4.41 6.52 18.50
C GLU A 36 -4.72 7.95 17.99
N ASP A 37 -3.69 8.79 17.90
CA ASP A 37 -3.72 10.22 17.62
C ASP A 37 -3.12 10.61 16.28
N LEU A 38 -3.10 9.67 15.33
CA LEU A 38 -2.65 9.93 13.98
C LEU A 38 -3.78 10.49 13.11
N TYR A 39 -3.58 11.66 12.52
CA TYR A 39 -4.57 12.33 11.68
C TYR A 39 -3.96 12.82 10.36
N ARG A 40 -4.77 12.76 9.29
CA ARG A 40 -4.46 13.36 8.00
C ARG A 40 -5.30 14.61 7.81
N ILE A 41 -4.67 15.69 7.37
CA ILE A 41 -5.41 16.88 6.93
C ILE A 41 -5.70 16.81 5.43
N VAL A 42 -6.93 17.14 5.04
CA VAL A 42 -7.30 17.25 3.62
C VAL A 42 -8.05 18.55 3.36
N ILE A 43 -7.92 19.06 2.14
CA ILE A 43 -8.80 20.12 1.64
C ILE A 43 -9.98 19.46 0.91
N ALA A 44 -11.18 19.80 1.34
CA ALA A 44 -12.43 19.47 0.70
C ALA A 44 -13.08 20.74 0.15
N GLU A 45 -14.14 20.55 -0.62
CA GLU A 45 -14.99 21.62 -1.11
C GLU A 45 -16.42 21.36 -0.63
N ALA A 46 -17.07 22.38 -0.06
CA ALA A 46 -18.45 22.36 0.37
C ALA A 46 -19.16 23.61 -0.16
N ASP A 47 -20.19 23.44 -1.00
CA ASP A 47 -20.89 24.55 -1.69
C ASP A 47 -19.96 25.56 -2.38
N GLN A 48 -18.90 25.04 -3.02
CA GLN A 48 -17.83 25.80 -3.69
C GLN A 48 -16.84 26.52 -2.77
N GLU A 49 -16.99 26.39 -1.45
CA GLU A 49 -16.04 26.91 -0.48
C GLU A 49 -14.99 25.85 -0.13
N PRO A 50 -13.69 26.19 -0.11
CA PRO A 50 -12.67 25.33 0.46
C PRO A 50 -12.89 25.15 1.96
N VAL A 51 -12.72 23.91 2.44
CA VAL A 51 -12.75 23.58 3.88
C VAL A 51 -11.61 22.63 4.20
N LEU A 52 -11.09 22.71 5.42
CA LEU A 52 -10.11 21.77 5.95
C LEU A 52 -10.85 20.67 6.73
N ILE A 53 -10.40 19.43 6.58
CA ILE A 53 -10.93 18.31 7.36
C ILE A 53 -9.76 17.54 7.95
N LEU A 54 -9.79 17.37 9.28
CA LEU A 54 -8.88 16.52 10.02
C LEU A 54 -9.47 15.11 10.11
N ILE A 55 -8.85 14.15 9.43
CA ILE A 55 -9.36 12.78 9.32
C ILE A 55 -8.51 11.84 10.18
N PRO A 56 -9.09 11.10 11.15
CA PRO A 56 -8.35 10.09 11.89
C PRO A 56 -7.80 8.99 10.96
N ALA A 57 -6.66 8.42 11.32
CA ALA A 57 -6.09 7.26 10.62
C ALA A 57 -7.11 6.11 10.56
N GLY A 58 -7.16 5.40 9.43
CA GLY A 58 -8.15 4.35 9.20
C GLY A 58 -9.60 4.83 8.97
N LYS A 59 -9.90 6.14 9.10
CA LYS A 59 -11.22 6.71 8.81
C LYS A 59 -11.27 7.43 7.45
N SER A 60 -12.48 7.65 6.95
CA SER A 60 -12.82 8.49 5.80
C SER A 60 -13.98 9.42 6.12
N VAL A 61 -14.16 10.46 5.32
CA VAL A 61 -15.28 11.40 5.47
C VAL A 61 -16.50 10.88 4.73
N ASP A 62 -17.63 10.80 5.44
CA ASP A 62 -18.95 10.64 4.85
C ASP A 62 -19.51 12.00 4.44
N PHE A 63 -19.30 12.38 3.18
CA PHE A 63 -19.82 13.63 2.63
C PHE A 63 -21.35 13.69 2.57
N ASN A 64 -22.07 12.56 2.68
CA ASN A 64 -23.53 12.61 2.80
C ASN A 64 -23.93 13.06 4.21
N LYS A 65 -23.29 12.51 5.25
CA LYS A 65 -23.45 13.00 6.62
C LYS A 65 -23.07 14.48 6.72
N MET A 66 -21.94 14.87 6.12
CA MET A 66 -21.50 16.28 6.12
C MET A 66 -22.54 17.21 5.48
N ARG A 67 -23.09 16.84 4.31
CA ARG A 67 -24.18 17.60 3.68
C ARG A 67 -25.44 17.68 4.55
N GLY A 68 -25.78 16.59 5.24
CA GLY A 68 -26.93 16.55 6.15
C GLY A 68 -26.74 17.43 7.39
N ILE A 69 -25.59 17.30 8.07
CA ILE A 69 -25.29 18.01 9.33
C ILE A 69 -25.13 19.51 9.08
N PHE A 70 -24.42 19.90 8.02
CA PHE A 70 -24.08 21.30 7.77
C PHE A 70 -24.92 21.95 6.66
N SER A 71 -25.97 21.27 6.19
CA SER A 71 -26.90 21.76 5.15
C SER A 71 -26.26 22.15 3.82
N TYR A 72 -25.10 21.56 3.48
CA TYR A 72 -24.44 21.80 2.19
C TYR A 72 -25.18 21.08 1.05
N LYS A 73 -25.32 21.74 -0.10
CA LYS A 73 -25.87 21.12 -1.33
C LYS A 73 -24.86 20.15 -1.94
N THR A 74 -23.59 20.54 -1.97
CA THR A 74 -22.48 19.72 -2.47
C THR A 74 -21.36 19.67 -1.45
N ALA A 75 -20.72 18.50 -1.33
CA ALA A 75 -19.50 18.34 -0.55
C ALA A 75 -18.66 17.20 -1.14
N GLY A 76 -17.34 17.38 -1.20
CA GLY A 76 -16.42 16.36 -1.73
C GLY A 76 -14.96 16.72 -1.56
N ILE A 77 -14.06 15.75 -1.78
CA ILE A 77 -12.61 16.01 -1.78
C ILE A 77 -12.27 16.92 -2.95
N MET A 78 -11.51 17.98 -2.69
CA MET A 78 -11.07 18.93 -3.71
C MET A 78 -10.01 18.28 -4.63
N ALA A 79 -10.13 18.50 -5.94
CA ALA A 79 -9.17 17.96 -6.91
C ALA A 79 -7.77 18.60 -6.73
N PRO A 80 -6.66 17.86 -6.92
CA PRO A 80 -5.30 18.36 -6.68
C PRO A 80 -4.96 19.66 -7.41
N LYS A 81 -5.42 19.82 -8.66
CA LYS A 81 -5.21 21.04 -9.44
C LYS A 81 -5.83 22.26 -8.74
N ARG A 82 -7.06 22.12 -8.23
CA ARG A 82 -7.74 23.19 -7.50
C ARG A 82 -7.12 23.45 -6.14
N VAL A 83 -6.64 22.40 -5.45
CA VAL A 83 -5.85 22.58 -4.22
C VAL A 83 -4.60 23.41 -4.51
N GLY A 84 -3.88 23.13 -5.61
CA GLY A 84 -2.74 23.93 -6.06
C GLY A 84 -3.10 25.38 -6.39
N GLU A 85 -4.26 25.64 -6.99
CA GLU A 85 -4.76 26.99 -7.24
C GLU A 85 -5.12 27.73 -5.95
N CYS A 86 -5.72 27.04 -4.96
CA CYS A 86 -6.05 27.61 -3.66
C CYS A 86 -4.80 27.89 -2.81
N VAL A 87 -3.82 26.99 -2.81
CA VAL A 87 -2.68 27.01 -1.90
C VAL A 87 -1.43 27.63 -2.56
N GLY A 88 -1.18 27.43 -3.85
CA GLY A 88 0.07 27.84 -4.52
C GLY A 88 0.16 29.31 -4.98
N GLY A 89 -0.92 30.09 -4.86
CA GLY A 89 -0.95 31.50 -5.28
C GLY A 89 -2.34 32.13 -5.32
N GLY A 90 -3.29 31.61 -4.53
CA GLY A 90 -4.72 31.90 -4.63
C GLY A 90 -5.31 32.75 -3.50
N ILE A 91 -6.57 33.10 -3.73
CA ILE A 91 -7.47 34.06 -3.04
C ILE A 91 -7.74 33.75 -1.55
N TRP A 92 -7.35 32.57 -1.05
CA TRP A 92 -7.82 32.05 0.23
C TRP A 92 -6.67 31.90 1.23
N ASP A 93 -6.86 32.50 2.40
CA ASP A 93 -5.96 32.30 3.53
C ASP A 93 -6.36 31.01 4.27
N ILE A 94 -5.38 30.15 4.55
CA ILE A 94 -5.64 28.88 5.25
C ILE A 94 -6.21 29.12 6.65
N GLU A 95 -5.88 30.27 7.25
CA GLU A 95 -6.38 30.76 8.53
C GLU A 95 -7.90 31.01 8.50
N THR A 96 -8.45 31.33 7.33
CA THR A 96 -9.88 31.65 7.16
C THR A 96 -10.75 30.45 6.81
N LEU A 97 -10.14 29.27 6.63
CA LEU A 97 -10.87 28.07 6.24
C LEU A 97 -11.61 27.47 7.45
N LYS A 98 -12.83 27.02 7.20
CA LYS A 98 -13.56 26.18 8.17
C LYS A 98 -12.79 24.88 8.36
N LEU A 99 -12.54 24.51 9.61
CA LEU A 99 -11.82 23.29 9.96
C LEU A 99 -12.77 22.29 10.63
N PHE A 100 -13.00 21.15 9.99
CA PHE A 100 -13.80 20.07 10.55
C PHE A 100 -12.90 19.08 11.30
N ILE A 101 -13.22 18.81 12.57
CA ILE A 101 -12.48 17.89 13.44
C ILE A 101 -13.38 16.79 14.03
N PRO A 102 -12.81 15.65 14.46
CA PRO A 102 -13.54 14.62 15.22
C PRO A 102 -14.03 15.13 16.57
N GLU A 103 -15.24 14.70 16.97
CA GLU A 103 -15.86 15.07 18.27
C GLU A 103 -15.05 14.58 19.49
N ASP A 104 -14.21 13.56 19.32
CA ASP A 104 -13.39 12.96 20.36
C ASP A 104 -11.97 13.56 20.47
N LEU A 105 -11.68 14.61 19.69
CA LEU A 105 -10.39 15.29 19.73
C LEU A 105 -10.24 16.17 20.98
N SER A 106 -9.65 15.63 22.05
CA SER A 106 -9.36 16.41 23.27
C SER A 106 -8.32 17.51 23.04
N ASP A 107 -8.62 18.72 23.55
CA ASP A 107 -7.74 19.91 23.55
C ASP A 107 -6.33 19.66 24.12
N THR A 108 -6.20 18.66 24.98
CA THR A 108 -4.96 18.35 25.71
C THR A 108 -4.13 17.24 25.07
N ARG A 109 -4.69 16.56 24.06
CA ARG A 109 -4.09 15.39 23.42
C ARG A 109 -3.00 15.82 22.44
N GLU A 110 -1.86 15.14 22.45
CA GLU A 110 -0.87 15.30 21.37
C GLU A 110 -1.42 14.62 20.13
N ILE A 111 -1.44 15.35 19.01
CA ILE A 111 -1.92 14.88 17.72
C ILE A 111 -0.75 14.82 16.74
N HIS A 112 -0.77 13.80 15.89
CA HIS A 112 0.27 13.48 14.94
C HIS A 112 -0.31 13.73 13.54
N LEU A 113 0.10 14.83 12.90
CA LEU A 113 -0.39 15.23 11.57
C LEU A 113 0.55 14.79 10.46
N TYR A 114 0.00 14.20 9.41
CA TYR A 114 0.77 13.84 8.22
C TYR A 114 0.09 14.32 6.91
N ASP A 115 0.91 14.58 5.89
CA ASP A 115 0.49 14.77 4.49
C ASP A 115 0.50 13.41 3.76
N THR A 116 -0.03 13.32 2.54
CA THR A 116 -0.29 12.05 1.82
C THR A 116 0.83 11.02 1.79
N ASP A 117 2.07 11.45 1.95
CA ASP A 117 3.25 10.62 1.75
C ASP A 117 3.94 10.21 3.06
N LEU A 118 3.40 10.54 4.24
CA LEU A 118 3.91 10.15 5.58
C LEU A 118 5.34 10.59 5.94
N TYR A 119 6.06 11.28 5.05
CA TYR A 119 7.44 11.73 5.28
C TYR A 119 7.59 12.81 6.35
N ASP A 120 6.59 13.70 6.44
CA ASP A 120 6.57 14.79 7.40
C ASP A 120 5.45 14.56 8.40
N LEU A 121 5.86 14.25 9.63
CA LEU A 121 4.96 14.20 10.77
C LEU A 121 5.14 15.47 11.61
N VAL A 122 4.03 16.17 11.87
CA VAL A 122 3.99 17.28 12.80
C VAL A 122 3.25 16.84 14.07
N VAL A 123 3.91 16.98 15.21
CA VAL A 123 3.30 16.70 16.52
C VAL A 123 3.01 18.01 17.23
N LEU A 124 1.76 18.22 17.62
CA LEU A 124 1.28 19.41 18.33
C LEU A 124 0.14 19.02 19.29
N LYS A 125 -0.32 19.92 20.15
CA LYS A 125 -1.52 19.66 20.96
C LYS A 125 -2.78 19.96 20.14
N GLY A 126 -3.87 19.23 20.41
CA GLY A 126 -5.17 19.45 19.76
C GLY A 126 -5.60 20.92 19.78
N ARG A 127 -5.54 21.59 20.93
CA ARG A 127 -5.86 23.02 21.07
C ARG A 127 -5.00 23.96 20.20
N ASP A 128 -3.77 23.55 19.89
CA ASP A 128 -2.83 24.36 19.11
C ASP A 128 -3.15 24.24 17.60
N LEU A 129 -3.99 23.29 17.18
CA LEU A 129 -4.52 23.20 15.81
C LEU A 129 -5.67 24.20 15.57
N VAL A 130 -6.36 24.61 16.64
CA VAL A 130 -7.69 25.26 16.61
C VAL A 130 -7.58 26.80 16.56
N ILE A 131 -6.38 27.37 16.66
CA ILE A 131 -6.20 28.82 16.78
C ILE A 131 -6.61 29.53 15.47
N ASP A 132 -7.58 30.45 15.58
CA ASP A 132 -8.15 31.34 14.54
C ASP A 132 -8.99 30.69 13.42
N ALA A 133 -9.14 29.36 13.37
CA ALA A 133 -10.03 28.69 12.42
C ALA A 133 -11.50 28.64 12.90
N ASP A 134 -12.47 28.74 11.99
CA ASP A 134 -13.88 28.38 12.26
C ASP A 134 -13.98 26.86 12.42
N VAL A 135 -13.74 26.37 13.63
CA VAL A 135 -13.70 24.93 13.94
C VAL A 135 -15.09 24.36 14.14
N ARG A 136 -15.33 23.23 13.49
CA ARG A 136 -16.59 22.45 13.54
C ARG A 136 -16.28 21.03 13.95
N GLU A 137 -16.67 20.65 15.15
CA GLU A 137 -16.73 19.24 15.54
C GLU A 137 -17.79 18.52 14.70
N ALA A 138 -17.48 17.30 14.25
CA ALA A 138 -18.33 16.59 13.31
C ALA A 138 -18.24 15.07 13.43
N ASP A 139 -19.35 14.39 13.74
CA ASP A 139 -19.54 12.96 13.48
C ASP A 139 -19.75 12.65 11.98
N ILE A 140 -18.76 13.00 11.16
CA ILE A 140 -18.75 12.71 9.71
C ILE A 140 -17.75 11.61 9.34
N PHE A 141 -17.12 10.97 10.32
CA PHE A 141 -16.05 10.00 10.09
C PHE A 141 -16.56 8.58 10.13
N VAL A 142 -16.23 7.80 9.11
CA VAL A 142 -16.60 6.38 8.99
C VAL A 142 -15.35 5.55 8.75
N ASP A 143 -15.36 4.27 9.14
CA ASP A 143 -14.24 3.37 8.87
C ASP A 143 -13.99 3.25 7.35
N LYS A 144 -12.75 3.45 6.91
CA LYS A 144 -12.36 3.17 5.52
C LYS A 144 -12.57 1.69 5.25
N ARG A 145 -13.57 1.32 4.46
CA ARG A 145 -13.72 -0.06 3.98
C ARG A 145 -13.26 -0.15 2.53
N TYR A 146 -12.64 -1.25 2.16
CA TYR A 146 -12.28 -1.52 0.78
C TYR A 146 -13.01 -2.75 0.27
N LEU A 147 -13.25 -2.78 -1.04
CA LEU A 147 -13.64 -3.96 -1.77
C LEU A 147 -12.57 -4.27 -2.81
N ALA A 148 -11.99 -5.47 -2.74
CA ALA A 148 -11.12 -5.97 -3.79
C ALA A 148 -11.95 -6.56 -4.94
N SER A 149 -11.47 -6.39 -6.16
CA SER A 149 -12.02 -7.05 -7.34
C SER A 149 -10.92 -7.38 -8.34
N THR A 150 -11.17 -8.31 -9.24
CA THR A 150 -10.22 -8.68 -10.28
C THR A 150 -10.07 -7.59 -11.35
N LYS A 151 -8.87 -7.01 -11.43
CA LYS A 151 -8.48 -6.06 -12.47
C LYS A 151 -8.06 -6.76 -13.76
N ARG A 152 -7.07 -7.66 -13.69
CA ARG A 152 -6.51 -8.39 -14.83
C ARG A 152 -6.32 -9.87 -14.48
N VAL A 153 -6.44 -10.74 -15.48
CA VAL A 153 -6.03 -12.15 -15.39
C VAL A 153 -5.16 -12.47 -16.60
N SER A 154 -4.00 -13.08 -16.37
CA SER A 154 -3.10 -13.59 -17.41
C SER A 154 -2.83 -15.08 -17.18
N PRO A 155 -2.97 -15.96 -18.17
CA PRO A 155 -3.38 -15.64 -19.54
C PRO A 155 -4.86 -15.24 -19.62
N ARG A 156 -5.19 -14.32 -20.54
CA ARG A 156 -6.55 -13.75 -20.67
C ARG A 156 -7.65 -14.80 -20.80
N LYS A 157 -7.36 -15.94 -21.42
CA LYS A 157 -8.28 -17.08 -21.59
C LYS A 157 -8.78 -17.65 -20.25
N GLU A 158 -8.00 -17.52 -19.18
CA GLU A 158 -8.34 -18.07 -17.86
C GLU A 158 -9.24 -17.14 -17.03
N ARG A 159 -9.57 -15.95 -17.54
CA ARG A 159 -10.35 -14.95 -16.77
C ARG A 159 -11.71 -15.48 -16.29
N LYS A 160 -12.29 -16.45 -16.98
CA LYS A 160 -13.59 -17.04 -16.62
C LYS A 160 -13.48 -18.35 -15.84
N THR A 161 -12.28 -18.92 -15.71
CA THR A 161 -12.07 -20.31 -15.25
C THR A 161 -11.14 -20.40 -14.05
N PHE A 162 -10.36 -19.37 -13.74
CA PHE A 162 -9.39 -19.45 -12.64
C PHE A 162 -10.05 -19.70 -11.27
N GLU A 163 -11.29 -19.25 -11.06
CA GLU A 163 -12.06 -19.48 -9.82
C GLU A 163 -12.54 -20.94 -9.69
N ALA A 164 -12.47 -21.75 -10.75
CA ALA A 164 -12.77 -23.19 -10.67
C ALA A 164 -11.64 -24.00 -10.01
N ARG A 165 -10.53 -23.35 -9.61
CA ARG A 165 -9.44 -24.01 -8.88
C ARG A 165 -9.68 -23.87 -7.40
N GLU A 166 -9.47 -24.96 -6.67
CA GLU A 166 -9.62 -25.00 -5.21
C GLU A 166 -8.52 -24.21 -4.50
N ARG A 167 -7.36 -24.04 -5.12
CA ARG A 167 -6.15 -23.50 -4.48
C ARG A 167 -5.59 -22.26 -5.18
N CYS A 168 -5.10 -21.33 -4.39
CA CYS A 168 -4.35 -20.17 -4.86
C CYS A 168 -3.10 -19.87 -4.01
N ILE A 169 -2.23 -19.03 -4.57
CA ILE A 169 -1.09 -18.42 -3.89
C ILE A 169 -1.39 -16.92 -3.75
N LEU A 170 -1.32 -16.38 -2.54
CA LEU A 170 -1.24 -14.95 -2.32
C LEU A 170 0.24 -14.58 -2.23
N LEU A 171 0.75 -13.85 -3.22
CA LEU A 171 2.11 -13.32 -3.21
C LEU A 171 2.15 -12.14 -2.23
N PHE A 172 2.59 -12.36 -0.98
CA PHE A 172 2.55 -11.38 0.09
C PHE A 172 3.88 -10.62 0.16
N SER A 173 3.84 -9.32 -0.13
CA SER A 173 5.01 -8.46 -0.02
C SER A 173 5.01 -7.73 1.31
N LEU A 174 6.09 -7.89 2.09
CA LEU A 174 6.28 -7.20 3.36
C LEU A 174 6.34 -5.68 3.15
N GLN A 175 5.80 -4.94 4.13
CA GLN A 175 5.77 -3.48 4.16
C GLN A 175 5.12 -2.84 2.92
N GLN A 176 4.27 -3.59 2.21
CA GLN A 176 3.47 -3.03 1.13
C GLN A 176 2.11 -2.57 1.67
N PRO A 177 1.72 -1.29 1.49
CA PRO A 177 0.49 -0.74 2.05
C PRO A 177 -0.82 -1.41 1.61
N ASN A 178 -0.78 -2.24 0.56
CA ASN A 178 -1.95 -3.02 0.13
C ASN A 178 -2.23 -4.25 1.02
N PHE A 179 -1.24 -4.71 1.78
CA PHE A 179 -1.34 -5.88 2.67
C PHE A 179 -1.62 -5.49 4.13
N GLU A 180 -2.18 -4.31 4.34
CA GLU A 180 -2.44 -3.76 5.66
C GLU A 180 -3.89 -3.33 5.84
N GLY A 181 -4.30 -3.31 7.10
CA GLY A 181 -5.60 -2.82 7.54
C GLY A 181 -6.76 -3.32 6.69
N THR A 182 -7.62 -2.39 6.28
CA THR A 182 -8.87 -2.73 5.60
C THR A 182 -8.70 -3.12 4.13
N LYS A 183 -7.53 -2.88 3.52
CA LYS A 183 -7.19 -3.46 2.21
C LYS A 183 -6.83 -4.94 2.37
N MET A 184 -6.08 -5.29 3.41
CA MET A 184 -5.82 -6.69 3.74
C MET A 184 -7.11 -7.45 3.97
N ASP A 185 -8.02 -6.90 4.77
CA ASP A 185 -9.35 -7.48 4.99
C ASP A 185 -10.09 -7.71 3.67
N ALA A 186 -10.02 -6.75 2.74
CA ALA A 186 -10.64 -6.87 1.43
C ALA A 186 -10.00 -7.96 0.54
N ILE A 187 -8.69 -8.17 0.63
CA ILE A 187 -7.99 -9.28 -0.04
C ILE A 187 -8.48 -10.60 0.55
N VAL A 188 -8.46 -10.74 1.87
CA VAL A 188 -8.86 -11.97 2.57
C VAL A 188 -10.32 -12.32 2.25
N GLU A 189 -11.25 -11.36 2.34
CA GLU A 189 -12.65 -11.54 1.97
C GLU A 189 -12.82 -11.96 0.50
N TRP A 190 -12.00 -11.41 -0.40
CA TRP A 190 -12.06 -11.74 -1.82
C TRP A 190 -11.60 -13.17 -2.10
N ILE A 191 -10.54 -13.62 -1.43
CA ILE A 191 -9.99 -14.99 -1.52
C ILE A 191 -10.94 -15.99 -0.85
N ASP A 192 -11.41 -15.69 0.37
CA ASP A 192 -12.29 -16.54 1.18
C ASP A 192 -13.56 -16.98 0.44
N ARG A 193 -14.06 -16.12 -0.46
CA ARG A 193 -15.25 -16.41 -1.25
C ARG A 193 -15.02 -17.32 -2.46
N ARG A 194 -13.77 -17.55 -2.86
CA ARG A 194 -13.40 -18.13 -4.18
C ARG A 194 -12.58 -19.40 -4.11
N PHE A 195 -11.75 -19.55 -3.08
CA PHE A 195 -10.81 -20.66 -2.98
C PHE A 195 -11.06 -21.44 -1.69
N GLU A 196 -10.72 -22.72 -1.71
CA GLU A 196 -10.78 -23.59 -0.53
C GLU A 196 -9.49 -23.53 0.29
N GLU A 197 -8.34 -23.35 -0.38
CA GLU A 197 -7.04 -23.23 0.28
C GLU A 197 -6.21 -22.10 -0.36
N CYS A 198 -5.53 -21.31 0.47
CA CYS A 198 -4.62 -20.26 0.01
C CYS A 198 -3.26 -20.42 0.69
N GLU A 199 -2.21 -20.57 -0.12
CA GLU A 199 -0.84 -20.43 0.36
C GLU A 199 -0.42 -18.97 0.32
N VAL A 200 -0.11 -18.41 1.49
CA VAL A 200 0.40 -17.04 1.61
C VAL A 200 1.91 -17.13 1.54
N PHE A 201 2.46 -16.84 0.37
CA PHE A 201 3.90 -16.86 0.17
C PHE A 201 4.50 -15.54 0.65
N ILE A 202 5.38 -15.61 1.66
CA ILE A 202 6.12 -14.46 2.21
C ILE A 202 7.61 -14.66 1.91
N GLY A 203 8.18 -13.76 1.10
CA GLY A 203 9.60 -13.75 0.74
C GLY A 203 10.54 -13.27 1.87
N ASP A 204 10.48 -13.89 3.04
CA ASP A 204 11.28 -13.56 4.23
C ASP A 204 12.80 -13.62 3.98
N CYS A 205 13.27 -14.51 3.11
CA CYS A 205 14.67 -14.62 2.74
C CYS A 205 15.12 -13.63 1.65
N ILE A 206 14.21 -13.04 0.87
CA ILE A 206 14.52 -12.14 -0.25
C ILE A 206 14.24 -10.66 0.07
N HIS A 207 13.39 -10.37 1.06
CA HIS A 207 13.02 -9.00 1.44
C HIS A 207 14.22 -8.18 1.97
N HIS A 208 15.31 -8.83 2.35
CA HIS A 208 16.55 -8.16 2.75
C HIS A 208 17.08 -7.22 1.66
N HIS A 209 16.94 -7.56 0.37
CA HIS A 209 17.31 -6.65 -0.73
C HIS A 209 16.55 -5.32 -0.66
N THR A 210 15.26 -5.36 -0.33
CA THR A 210 14.45 -4.15 -0.16
C THR A 210 14.92 -3.33 1.04
N LEU A 211 15.28 -3.98 2.15
CA LEU A 211 15.78 -3.30 3.34
C LEU A 211 17.15 -2.66 3.12
N GLN A 212 18.06 -3.33 2.41
CA GLN A 212 19.35 -2.75 2.02
C GLN A 212 19.18 -1.52 1.12
N MET A 213 18.23 -1.57 0.18
CA MET A 213 17.90 -0.42 -0.67
C MET A 213 17.32 0.75 0.12
N ASN A 214 16.32 0.48 0.97
CA ASN A 214 15.58 1.53 1.67
C ASN A 214 16.36 2.15 2.83
N LEU A 215 17.15 1.34 3.56
CA LEU A 215 17.77 1.74 4.82
C LEU A 215 19.29 1.86 4.73
N GLY A 216 19.91 1.41 3.63
CA GLY A 216 21.36 1.42 3.48
C GLY A 216 22.11 0.55 4.49
N ILE A 217 21.44 -0.44 5.07
CA ILE A 217 22.00 -1.33 6.10
C ILE A 217 22.75 -2.53 5.49
N GLU A 218 23.63 -3.12 6.29
CA GLU A 218 24.39 -4.32 5.91
C GLU A 218 23.50 -5.55 5.70
N GLU A 219 23.94 -6.45 4.82
CA GLU A 219 23.18 -7.61 4.35
C GLU A 219 22.71 -8.53 5.50
N ASP A 220 23.59 -8.89 6.43
CA ASP A 220 23.25 -9.79 7.53
C ASP A 220 22.21 -9.16 8.48
N THR A 221 22.29 -7.84 8.68
CA THR A 221 21.29 -7.09 9.45
C THR A 221 19.96 -7.08 8.70
N ALA A 222 19.98 -6.81 7.39
CA ALA A 222 18.80 -6.83 6.54
C ALA A 222 18.13 -8.22 6.51
N LYS A 223 18.89 -9.32 6.47
CA LYS A 223 18.36 -10.68 6.51
C LYS A 223 17.65 -10.97 7.84
N ARG A 224 18.27 -10.62 8.97
CA ARG A 224 17.65 -10.77 10.29
C ARG A 224 16.36 -9.97 10.42
N GLU A 225 16.35 -8.73 9.93
CA GLU A 225 15.15 -7.89 9.95
C GLU A 225 14.05 -8.41 9.02
N ALA A 226 14.39 -8.85 7.82
CA ALA A 226 13.42 -9.45 6.89
C ALA A 226 12.74 -10.69 7.49
N TYR A 227 13.53 -11.56 8.13
CA TYR A 227 13.02 -12.72 8.85
C TYR A 227 12.09 -12.32 10.01
N ARG A 228 12.52 -11.35 10.84
CA ARG A 228 11.73 -10.84 11.97
C ARG A 228 10.38 -10.28 11.51
N LEU A 229 10.38 -9.41 10.50
CA LEU A 229 9.17 -8.78 9.95
C LEU A 229 8.17 -9.82 9.45
N ALA A 230 8.64 -10.84 8.70
CA ALA A 230 7.79 -11.92 8.21
C ALA A 230 7.10 -12.69 9.35
N HIS A 231 7.86 -13.02 10.39
CA HIS A 231 7.36 -13.79 11.52
C HIS A 231 6.43 -12.98 12.43
N GLU A 232 6.61 -11.66 12.51
CA GLU A 232 5.68 -10.77 13.20
C GLU A 232 4.33 -10.69 12.49
N VAL A 233 4.32 -10.55 11.17
CA VAL A 233 3.08 -10.61 10.37
C VAL A 233 2.39 -11.96 10.56
N ALA A 234 3.13 -13.06 10.53
CA ALA A 234 2.57 -14.39 10.74
C ALA A 234 1.96 -14.55 12.14
N LYS A 235 2.60 -14.05 13.19
CA LYS A 235 2.08 -14.07 14.57
C LYS A 235 0.77 -13.29 14.74
N GLN A 236 0.56 -12.24 13.96
CA GLN A 236 -0.66 -11.43 14.04
C GLN A 236 -1.87 -12.13 13.44
N ASP A 237 -1.62 -13.13 12.59
CA ASP A 237 -2.62 -13.91 11.86
C ASP A 237 -3.68 -13.02 11.20
N PRO A 238 -3.31 -12.23 10.17
CA PRO A 238 -4.25 -11.36 9.48
C PRO A 238 -5.33 -12.14 8.72
N PHE A 239 -5.20 -13.47 8.62
CA PHE A 239 -6.11 -14.35 7.88
C PHE A 239 -7.19 -14.98 8.76
N ARG A 240 -7.09 -14.85 10.09
CA ARG A 240 -7.99 -15.46 11.08
C ARG A 240 -9.49 -15.23 10.89
N ARG A 241 -9.87 -14.19 10.12
CA ARG A 241 -11.26 -13.83 9.83
C ARG A 241 -11.85 -14.64 8.66
N ALA A 242 -11.03 -15.35 7.89
CA ALA A 242 -11.50 -16.24 6.86
C ALA A 242 -12.32 -17.39 7.45
N THR A 243 -13.39 -17.77 6.77
CA THR A 243 -14.34 -18.78 7.28
C THR A 243 -14.50 -19.97 6.35
N ARG A 244 -14.11 -19.83 5.08
CA ARG A 244 -14.28 -20.83 4.03
C ARG A 244 -12.95 -21.29 3.46
N CYS A 245 -12.03 -20.36 3.22
CA CYS A 245 -10.70 -20.65 2.71
C CYS A 245 -9.72 -20.91 3.86
N ARG A 246 -8.95 -21.98 3.76
CA ARG A 246 -7.85 -22.28 4.68
C ARG A 246 -6.59 -21.57 4.23
N PHE A 247 -6.16 -20.57 5.00
CA PHE A 247 -4.89 -19.89 4.75
C PHE A 247 -3.73 -20.62 5.43
N ARG A 248 -2.63 -20.79 4.70
CA ARG A 248 -1.36 -21.32 5.21
C ARG A 248 -0.21 -20.44 4.78
N ILE A 249 0.59 -19.98 5.73
CA ILE A 249 1.80 -19.21 5.43
C ILE A 249 2.92 -20.15 4.97
N VAL A 250 3.59 -19.78 3.88
CA VAL A 250 4.78 -20.45 3.34
C VAL A 250 5.90 -19.41 3.28
N PHE A 251 6.95 -19.62 4.07
CA PHE A 251 8.12 -18.74 4.08
C PHE A 251 9.07 -19.09 2.95
N GLY A 252 9.61 -18.08 2.27
CA GLY A 252 10.59 -18.26 1.20
C GLY A 252 11.86 -18.98 1.66
N SER A 253 12.31 -18.74 2.89
CA SER A 253 13.44 -19.44 3.51
C SER A 253 13.25 -20.97 3.46
N THR A 254 12.05 -21.46 3.73
CA THR A 254 11.74 -22.92 3.66
C THR A 254 11.71 -23.48 2.24
N LEU A 255 11.53 -22.62 1.23
CA LEU A 255 11.56 -23.03 -0.18
C LEU A 255 12.97 -23.03 -0.76
N GLN A 256 13.95 -22.39 -0.12
CA GLN A 256 15.34 -22.43 -0.57
C GLN A 256 15.96 -23.83 -0.48
N ASP A 257 15.43 -24.67 0.42
CA ASP A 257 15.80 -26.08 0.57
C ASP A 257 15.14 -27.00 -0.48
N ASP A 258 14.21 -26.48 -1.29
CA ASP A 258 13.59 -27.26 -2.37
C ASP A 258 14.65 -27.62 -3.41
N PRO A 259 14.77 -28.91 -3.82
CA PRO A 259 15.79 -29.34 -4.78
C PRO A 259 15.67 -28.63 -6.14
N ASN A 260 14.51 -28.06 -6.46
CA ASN A 260 14.30 -27.32 -7.70
C ASN A 260 14.69 -25.84 -7.60
N TYR A 261 14.89 -25.29 -6.39
CA TYR A 261 15.17 -23.85 -6.21
C TYR A 261 16.46 -23.44 -6.91
N THR A 262 17.61 -24.04 -6.55
CA THR A 262 18.92 -23.68 -7.11
C THR A 262 18.97 -23.87 -8.64
N PRO A 263 18.52 -25.01 -9.22
CA PRO A 263 18.47 -25.17 -10.67
C PRO A 263 17.56 -24.15 -11.37
N THR A 264 16.39 -23.86 -10.81
CA THR A 264 15.44 -22.91 -11.40
C THR A 264 15.98 -21.50 -11.35
N ARG A 265 16.56 -21.09 -10.22
CA ARG A 265 17.25 -19.82 -10.05
C ARG A 265 18.35 -19.66 -11.07
N LYS A 266 19.23 -20.66 -11.22
CA LYS A 266 20.31 -20.62 -12.23
C LYS A 266 19.74 -20.44 -13.64
N ARG A 267 18.70 -21.18 -14.00
CA ARG A 267 18.04 -21.06 -15.32
C ARG A 267 17.48 -19.67 -15.57
N LEU A 268 16.89 -19.02 -14.57
CA LEU A 268 16.38 -17.65 -14.69
C LEU A 268 17.51 -16.64 -14.92
N TRP A 269 18.65 -16.82 -14.23
CA TRP A 269 19.86 -16.03 -14.46
C TRP A 269 20.44 -16.24 -15.85
N ASP A 270 20.62 -17.49 -16.27
CA ASP A 270 21.10 -17.82 -17.62
C ASP A 270 20.17 -17.22 -18.68
N LEU A 271 18.85 -17.29 -18.48
CA LEU A 271 17.86 -16.69 -19.38
C LEU A 271 17.98 -15.16 -19.44
N LYS A 272 18.16 -14.52 -18.28
CA LYS A 272 18.41 -13.07 -18.22
C LYS A 272 19.63 -12.73 -19.06
N ASP A 273 20.73 -13.46 -18.92
CA ASP A 273 21.98 -13.11 -19.61
C ASP A 273 21.94 -13.44 -21.12
N ALA A 274 21.18 -14.45 -21.53
CA ALA A 274 21.10 -14.90 -22.92
C ALA A 274 19.99 -14.22 -23.75
N ASN A 275 18.90 -13.76 -23.12
CA ASN A 275 17.71 -13.26 -23.82
C ASN A 275 17.48 -11.77 -23.54
N ALA A 276 17.59 -10.95 -24.60
CA ALA A 276 17.47 -9.49 -24.51
C ALA A 276 16.08 -9.03 -24.07
N ASP A 277 15.01 -9.68 -24.55
CA ASP A 277 13.62 -9.32 -24.21
C ASP A 277 13.33 -9.63 -22.74
N PHE A 278 13.79 -10.78 -22.24
CA PHE A 278 13.67 -11.13 -20.82
C PHE A 278 14.51 -10.18 -19.95
N THR A 279 15.73 -9.84 -20.37
CA THR A 279 16.53 -8.80 -19.69
C THR A 279 15.80 -7.47 -19.61
N GLN A 280 15.19 -7.02 -20.72
CA GLN A 280 14.47 -5.76 -20.76
C GLN A 280 13.27 -5.78 -19.81
N ALA A 281 12.52 -6.88 -19.74
CA ALA A 281 11.41 -7.04 -18.82
C ALA A 281 11.85 -6.98 -17.34
N ILE A 282 12.92 -7.70 -16.99
CA ILE A 282 13.52 -7.68 -15.64
C ILE A 282 13.98 -6.27 -15.28
N GLN A 283 14.72 -5.60 -16.17
CA GLN A 283 15.19 -4.23 -15.94
C GLN A 283 14.05 -3.22 -15.87
N GLY A 284 13.00 -3.40 -16.65
CA GLY A 284 11.80 -2.56 -16.63
C GLY A 284 11.11 -2.62 -15.26
N PHE A 285 10.91 -3.83 -14.73
CA PHE A 285 10.44 -3.99 -13.35
C PHE A 285 11.39 -3.33 -12.36
N ALA A 286 12.68 -3.64 -12.47
CA ALA A 286 13.66 -3.21 -11.48
C ALA A 286 13.76 -1.68 -11.39
N LYS A 287 13.72 -0.98 -12.54
CA LYS A 287 13.69 0.49 -12.61
C LYS A 287 12.44 1.07 -11.96
N VAL A 288 11.25 0.56 -12.30
CA VAL A 288 9.98 1.04 -11.71
C VAL A 288 9.98 0.81 -10.19
N TYR A 289 10.51 -0.32 -9.73
CA TYR A 289 10.58 -0.63 -8.31
C TYR A 289 11.50 0.31 -7.53
N VAL A 290 12.64 0.67 -8.11
CA VAL A 290 13.63 1.56 -7.48
C VAL A 290 13.19 3.03 -7.56
N GLN A 291 12.62 3.47 -8.69
CA GLN A 291 12.12 4.84 -8.88
C GLN A 291 11.04 5.25 -7.85
N ARG A 292 10.26 4.29 -7.35
CA ARG A 292 9.25 4.55 -6.31
C ARG A 292 9.84 4.87 -4.93
N ARG A 293 11.15 4.70 -4.74
CA ARG A 293 11.80 4.75 -3.43
C ARG A 293 12.66 5.99 -3.19
N ASP A 294 12.74 6.90 -4.16
CA ASP A 294 13.60 8.08 -4.10
C ASP A 294 15.07 7.75 -3.74
N VAL A 295 15.58 6.66 -4.33
CA VAL A 295 16.96 6.18 -4.14
C VAL A 295 17.73 6.21 -5.47
N ASP A 296 19.06 6.14 -5.40
CA ASP A 296 19.94 6.08 -6.58
C ASP A 296 19.64 4.81 -7.42
N VAL A 297 18.98 5.03 -8.56
CA VAL A 297 18.59 3.95 -9.48
C VAL A 297 19.78 3.11 -9.93
N THR A 298 20.93 3.73 -10.22
CA THR A 298 22.09 3.02 -10.73
C THR A 298 22.69 2.12 -9.66
N ARG A 299 22.79 2.64 -8.44
CA ARG A 299 23.31 1.90 -7.29
C ARG A 299 22.43 0.70 -6.91
N TYR A 300 21.12 0.85 -7.00
CA TYR A 300 20.17 -0.13 -6.43
C TYR A 300 19.49 -1.05 -7.45
N LEU A 301 19.71 -0.85 -8.75
CA LEU A 301 19.20 -1.75 -9.80
C LEU A 301 19.61 -3.22 -9.61
N PRO A 302 20.86 -3.56 -9.19
CA PRO A 302 21.24 -4.96 -8.96
C PRO A 302 20.42 -5.63 -7.84
N TYR A 303 20.13 -4.92 -6.74
CA TYR A 303 19.33 -5.45 -5.64
C TYR A 303 17.90 -5.78 -6.08
N SER A 304 17.28 -4.88 -6.83
CA SER A 304 15.94 -5.07 -7.38
C SER A 304 15.88 -6.21 -8.41
N THR A 305 16.94 -6.38 -9.19
CA THR A 305 17.10 -7.51 -10.13
C THR A 305 17.21 -8.84 -9.38
N ASN A 306 18.07 -8.91 -8.35
CA ASN A 306 18.23 -10.11 -7.51
C ASN A 306 16.93 -10.49 -6.83
N TYR A 307 16.26 -9.51 -6.22
CA TYR A 307 14.95 -9.68 -5.58
C TYR A 307 13.95 -10.35 -6.52
N LEU A 308 13.78 -9.82 -7.73
CA LEU A 308 12.80 -10.36 -8.67
C LEU A 308 13.15 -11.77 -9.16
N LEU A 309 14.42 -12.03 -9.48
CA LEU A 309 14.84 -13.35 -9.96
C LEU A 309 14.70 -14.42 -8.86
N ASP A 310 15.01 -14.07 -7.61
CA ASP A 310 14.84 -14.97 -6.48
C ASP A 310 13.35 -15.18 -6.17
N GLU A 311 12.51 -14.14 -6.27
CA GLU A 311 11.06 -14.25 -6.14
C GLU A 311 10.46 -15.19 -7.20
N LEU A 312 10.88 -15.05 -8.47
CA LEU A 312 10.47 -15.96 -9.54
C LEU A 312 10.91 -17.40 -9.29
N ALA A 313 12.13 -17.62 -8.78
CA ALA A 313 12.62 -18.96 -8.46
C ALA A 313 11.80 -19.61 -7.33
N LEU A 314 11.53 -18.88 -6.25
CA LEU A 314 10.72 -19.35 -5.12
C LEU A 314 9.26 -19.60 -5.55
N LEU A 315 8.70 -18.70 -6.36
CA LEU A 315 7.34 -18.86 -6.89
C LEU A 315 7.22 -20.08 -7.82
N ALA A 316 8.28 -20.42 -8.56
CA ALA A 316 8.30 -21.64 -9.35
C ALA A 316 8.23 -22.90 -8.46
N CYS A 317 8.97 -22.93 -7.34
CA CYS A 317 8.95 -24.06 -6.40
C CYS A 317 7.58 -24.28 -5.77
N ILE A 318 6.89 -23.21 -5.36
CA ILE A 318 5.54 -23.34 -4.79
C ILE A 318 4.51 -23.72 -5.87
N SER A 319 4.63 -23.19 -7.10
CA SER A 319 3.75 -23.53 -8.22
C SER A 319 3.84 -25.01 -8.62
N GLN A 320 5.05 -25.59 -8.57
CA GLN A 320 5.27 -27.01 -8.86
C GLN A 320 4.49 -27.97 -7.96
N LYS A 321 4.07 -27.52 -6.78
CA LYS A 321 3.25 -28.31 -5.82
C LYS A 321 1.77 -28.35 -6.20
N GLY A 322 1.41 -27.84 -7.38
CA GLY A 322 0.06 -27.91 -7.97
C GLY A 322 -0.72 -26.60 -7.91
N ASN A 323 -0.18 -25.56 -7.29
CA ASN A 323 -0.83 -24.27 -7.14
C ASN A 323 -0.58 -23.38 -8.35
N LYS A 324 -1.62 -23.21 -9.19
CA LYS A 324 -1.48 -22.47 -10.46
C LYS A 324 -2.03 -21.05 -10.42
N VAL A 325 -2.85 -20.67 -9.44
CA VAL A 325 -3.45 -19.33 -9.39
C VAL A 325 -2.64 -18.45 -8.45
N MET A 326 -1.95 -17.43 -8.97
CA MET A 326 -1.22 -16.45 -8.16
C MET A 326 -2.02 -15.14 -8.10
N ILE A 327 -2.18 -14.60 -6.90
CA ILE A 327 -2.95 -13.39 -6.61
C ILE A 327 -2.00 -12.32 -6.10
N TYR A 328 -2.10 -11.12 -6.65
CA TYR A 328 -1.37 -9.96 -6.16
C TYR A 328 -2.19 -8.66 -6.28
N PRO A 329 -2.24 -7.81 -5.22
CA PRO A 329 -2.88 -6.50 -5.28
C PRO A 329 -1.96 -5.45 -5.92
N GLY A 330 -2.03 -5.32 -7.25
CA GLY A 330 -1.28 -4.35 -8.03
C GLY A 330 -0.64 -4.97 -9.28
N GLY A 331 -0.11 -4.11 -10.15
CA GLY A 331 0.49 -4.58 -11.40
C GLY A 331 1.92 -5.06 -11.18
N LEU A 332 2.17 -6.35 -11.44
CA LEU A 332 3.51 -6.91 -11.60
C LEU A 332 3.65 -7.42 -13.04
N GLU A 333 4.02 -6.52 -13.96
CA GLU A 333 3.87 -6.78 -15.40
C GLU A 333 4.62 -8.04 -15.86
N ILE A 334 5.84 -8.28 -15.38
CA ILE A 334 6.64 -9.45 -15.79
C ILE A 334 5.94 -10.78 -15.51
N PHE A 335 5.19 -10.91 -14.40
CA PHE A 335 4.43 -12.13 -14.11
C PHE A 335 3.34 -12.33 -15.17
N HIS A 336 2.63 -11.26 -15.52
CA HIS A 336 1.67 -11.29 -16.61
C HIS A 336 2.31 -11.65 -17.94
N GLU A 337 3.48 -11.08 -18.27
CA GLU A 337 4.20 -11.39 -19.52
C GLU A 337 4.60 -12.86 -19.63
N ILE A 338 5.11 -13.44 -18.55
CA ILE A 338 5.50 -14.85 -18.50
C ILE A 338 4.26 -15.74 -18.73
N SER A 339 3.16 -15.49 -18.02
CA SER A 339 1.90 -16.24 -18.18
C SER A 339 1.18 -16.02 -19.51
N ASP A 340 1.34 -14.84 -20.11
CA ASP A 340 0.82 -14.54 -21.45
C ASP A 340 1.70 -15.18 -22.55
N GLY A 341 2.81 -15.83 -22.19
CA GLY A 341 3.66 -16.59 -23.11
C GLY A 341 4.70 -15.75 -23.85
N LYS A 342 4.95 -14.50 -23.43
CA LYS A 342 5.98 -13.64 -24.05
C LYS A 342 7.40 -14.16 -23.83
N HIS A 343 7.61 -14.96 -22.78
CA HIS A 343 8.91 -15.50 -22.38
C HIS A 343 8.87 -17.04 -22.41
N PRO A 344 8.85 -17.69 -23.59
CA PRO A 344 8.62 -19.13 -23.72
C PRO A 344 9.73 -19.99 -23.09
N GLU A 345 10.93 -19.44 -22.94
CA GLU A 345 12.10 -20.10 -22.35
C GLU A 345 12.07 -20.11 -20.81
N ALA A 346 11.20 -19.29 -20.21
CA ALA A 346 11.02 -19.24 -18.76
C ALA A 346 10.63 -20.62 -18.19
N PRO A 347 10.99 -20.93 -16.94
CA PRO A 347 10.61 -22.17 -16.28
C PRO A 347 9.11 -22.47 -16.42
N SER A 348 8.76 -23.71 -16.79
CA SER A 348 7.35 -24.09 -17.01
C SER A 348 6.43 -23.80 -15.83
N PRO A 349 6.84 -23.95 -14.54
CA PRO A 349 5.95 -23.64 -13.43
C PRO A 349 5.50 -22.18 -13.41
N LEU A 350 6.32 -21.25 -13.93
CA LEU A 350 5.97 -19.84 -14.02
C LEU A 350 5.09 -19.55 -15.24
N ARG A 351 5.39 -20.18 -16.39
CA ARG A 351 4.58 -20.04 -17.61
C ARG A 351 3.16 -20.58 -17.44
N GLU A 352 3.00 -21.58 -16.58
CA GLU A 352 1.71 -22.20 -16.29
C GLU A 352 0.89 -21.48 -15.22
N LEU A 353 1.43 -20.43 -14.59
CA LEU A 353 0.70 -19.63 -13.63
C LEU A 353 -0.45 -18.87 -14.29
N ILE A 354 -1.52 -18.73 -13.53
CA ILE A 354 -2.65 -17.85 -13.78
C ILE A 354 -2.50 -16.68 -12.82
N ASN A 355 -1.99 -15.57 -13.33
CA ASN A 355 -1.75 -14.35 -12.58
C ASN A 355 -3.02 -13.50 -12.50
N VAL A 356 -3.47 -13.24 -11.28
CA VAL A 356 -4.69 -12.51 -10.95
C VAL A 356 -4.32 -11.21 -10.23
N GLU A 357 -4.47 -10.09 -10.94
CA GLU A 357 -4.26 -8.76 -10.37
C GLU A 357 -5.55 -8.27 -9.71
N LEU A 358 -5.46 -7.85 -8.44
CA LEU A 358 -6.55 -7.19 -7.73
C LEU A 358 -6.45 -5.67 -7.82
N LYS A 359 -7.62 -5.01 -7.76
CA LYS A 359 -7.77 -3.57 -7.52
C LYS A 359 -8.74 -3.31 -6.37
N PHE A 360 -8.54 -2.22 -5.66
CA PHE A 360 -9.38 -1.81 -4.54
C PHE A 360 -10.37 -0.71 -4.93
N HIS A 361 -11.55 -0.76 -4.33
CA HIS A 361 -12.56 0.28 -4.40
C HIS A 361 -12.88 0.70 -2.96
N SER A 362 -12.83 1.99 -2.66
CA SER A 362 -13.32 2.49 -1.39
C SER A 362 -14.83 2.27 -1.28
N ARG A 363 -15.27 1.74 -0.14
CA ARG A 363 -16.66 1.68 0.31
C ARG A 363 -16.75 2.59 1.54
N GLY A 364 -17.54 3.68 1.46
CA GLY A 364 -17.72 4.59 2.60
C GLY A 364 -17.42 6.07 2.36
N GLY A 365 -17.42 6.53 1.12
CA GLY A 365 -17.48 7.95 0.77
C GLY A 365 -18.04 8.05 -0.63
N ALA A 366 -18.93 9.01 -0.90
CA ALA A 366 -19.51 9.19 -2.23
C ALA A 366 -18.40 9.19 -3.29
N GLN A 367 -18.33 8.13 -4.09
CA GLN A 367 -17.45 8.11 -5.26
C GLN A 367 -18.00 9.15 -6.22
N HIS A 368 -17.28 10.26 -6.39
CA HIS A 368 -17.49 11.10 -7.56
C HIS A 368 -17.29 10.23 -8.80
N LYS A 369 -18.39 9.93 -9.51
CA LYS A 369 -18.30 9.63 -10.93
C LYS A 369 -17.57 10.83 -11.55
N ARG A 370 -16.38 10.60 -12.10
CA ARG A 370 -15.79 11.53 -13.06
C ARG A 370 -16.82 11.68 -14.18
N VAL A 371 -17.41 12.86 -14.28
CA VAL A 371 -18.09 13.31 -15.51
C VAL A 371 -17.01 13.86 -16.42
#